data_AF-A0A2X2BFA5-F1
#
_entry.id   AF-A0A2X2BFA5-F1
#
_cell.length_a   1.000
_cell.length_b   1.000
_cell.length_c   1.000
_cell.angle_alpha   90.00
_cell.angle_beta   90.00
_cell.angle_gamma   90.00
#
_symmetry.space_group_name_H-M   'P 1'
#
loop_
_entity.id
_entity.type
_entity.pdbx_description
1 polymer ?
#
loop_
_entity_poly.entity_id
_entity_poly.type
_entity_poly.pdbx_seq_one_letter_code
_entity_poly.pdbx_strand_id
1 'polypeptide(L)'
;MNILYLTFVLPLLGFLLLAFSGGRWSENVSAWIGTGAVGLSALVTLWVGIDFFAHGQETEVLTLWTWMSAGNFTIPFTLVLDGLSLTMLGVITGVGFLIHMYASWYMRGEEGYSRFFAYTNLFIASMVVFSIG
;
A
#
# COMPACT_ATOMS: atom_id res chain seq x y z
N MET A 1 14.62 -1.94 -8.02
CA MET A 1 14.70 -0.53 -7.51
C MET A 1 14.45 -0.43 -5.99
N ASN A 2 15.17 0.44 -5.27
CA ASN A 2 15.09 0.58 -3.79
C ASN A 2 13.86 1.37 -3.28
N ILE A 3 12.73 1.36 -3.99
CA ILE A 3 11.49 2.08 -3.59
C ILE A 3 10.25 1.19 -3.53
N LEU A 4 10.35 -0.09 -3.91
CA LEU A 4 9.22 -1.03 -3.95
C LEU A 4 8.50 -1.12 -2.59
N TYR A 5 9.25 -1.07 -1.48
CA TYR A 5 8.66 -1.11 -0.13
C TYR A 5 7.71 0.07 0.15
N LEU A 6 7.83 1.21 -0.54
CA LEU A 6 6.94 2.36 -0.34
C LEU A 6 5.49 2.02 -0.71
N THR A 7 5.26 1.04 -1.59
CA THR A 7 3.92 0.63 -2.00
C THR A 7 3.08 0.05 -0.86
N PHE A 8 3.69 -0.61 0.14
CA PHE A 8 2.95 -1.02 1.33
C PHE A 8 3.17 -0.07 2.52
N VAL A 9 4.33 0.59 2.60
CA VAL A 9 4.62 1.49 3.73
C VAL A 9 3.74 2.73 3.70
N LEU A 10 3.44 3.31 2.54
CA LEU A 10 2.56 4.49 2.43
C LEU A 10 1.13 4.22 2.96
N PRO A 11 0.40 3.18 2.50
CA PRO A 11 -0.90 2.86 3.05
C PRO A 11 -0.82 2.43 4.52
N LEU A 12 0.25 1.76 4.94
CA LEU A 12 0.46 1.41 6.36
C LEU A 12 0.62 2.65 7.25
N LEU A 13 1.39 3.65 6.80
CA LEU A 13 1.51 4.93 7.50
C LEU A 13 0.18 5.67 7.54
N GLY A 14 -0.58 5.68 6.44
CA GLY A 14 -1.94 6.22 6.41
C GLY A 14 -2.85 5.54 7.43
N PHE A 15 -2.80 4.21 7.55
CA PHE A 15 -3.50 3.46 8.58
C PHE A 15 -3.08 3.89 9.99
N LEU A 16 -1.78 3.92 10.30
CA LEU A 16 -1.30 4.27 11.64
C LEU A 16 -1.73 5.68 12.04
N LEU A 17 -1.59 6.65 11.15
CA LEU A 17 -2.02 8.04 11.39
C LEU A 17 -3.52 8.12 11.70
N LEU A 18 -4.36 7.44 10.91
CA LEU A 18 -5.81 7.47 11.09
C LEU A 18 -6.26 6.66 12.30
N ALA A 19 -5.65 5.51 12.57
CA ALA A 19 -5.95 4.66 13.72
C ALA A 19 -5.63 5.38 15.04
N PHE A 20 -4.45 6.00 15.14
CA PHE A 20 -4.06 6.77 16.31
C PHE A 20 -4.79 8.11 16.45
N SER A 21 -5.40 8.62 15.38
CA SER A 21 -6.24 9.83 15.48
C SER A 21 -7.46 9.63 16.38
N GLY A 22 -7.91 8.39 16.59
CA GLY A 22 -9.02 8.05 17.48
C GLY A 22 -10.33 8.78 17.15
N GLY A 23 -10.55 9.17 15.89
CA GLY A 23 -11.74 9.94 15.50
C GLY A 23 -11.68 11.44 15.79
N ARG A 24 -10.53 11.98 16.22
CA ARG A 24 -10.39 13.40 16.58
C ARG A 24 -10.19 14.33 15.39
N TRP A 25 -9.86 13.80 14.21
CA TRP A 25 -9.62 14.58 13.00
C TRP A 25 -10.90 14.80 12.22
N SER A 26 -10.96 15.92 11.49
CA SER A 26 -12.07 16.21 10.60
C SER A 26 -12.13 15.21 9.44
N GLU A 27 -13.31 15.06 8.85
CA GLU A 27 -13.53 14.19 7.69
C GLU A 27 -12.57 14.54 6.54
N ASN A 28 -12.39 15.83 6.25
CA ASN A 28 -11.49 16.29 5.19
C ASN A 28 -10.04 15.85 5.43
N VAL A 29 -9.52 16.01 6.64
CA VAL A 29 -8.15 15.58 6.98
C VAL A 29 -8.02 14.06 6.87
N SER A 30 -9.03 13.35 7.38
CA SER A 30 -9.05 11.88 7.33
C SER A 30 -9.08 11.34 5.90
N ALA A 31 -9.86 11.98 5.02
CA ALA A 31 -9.90 11.65 3.59
C ALA A 31 -8.59 11.98 2.88
N TRP A 32 -8.00 13.15 3.14
CA TRP A 32 -6.72 13.53 2.53
C TRP A 32 -5.61 12.54 2.90
N ILE A 33 -5.54 12.11 4.16
CA ILE A 33 -4.56 11.14 4.62
C ILE A 33 -4.88 9.74 4.08
N GLY A 34 -6.14 9.33 4.14
CA GLY A 34 -6.62 8.04 3.63
C GLY A 34 -6.35 7.87 2.15
N THR A 35 -7.01 8.69 1.34
CA THR A 35 -6.92 8.66 -0.12
C THR A 35 -5.54 9.08 -0.62
N GLY A 36 -4.87 10.02 0.05
CA GLY A 36 -3.52 10.47 -0.32
C GLY A 36 -2.47 9.39 -0.13
N ALA A 37 -2.54 8.59 0.94
CA ALA A 37 -1.62 7.48 1.16
C ALA A 37 -1.71 6.42 0.04
N VAL A 38 -2.93 6.01 -0.33
CA VAL A 38 -3.15 5.07 -1.44
C VAL A 38 -2.80 5.68 -2.79
N GLY A 39 -3.09 6.97 -2.99
CA GLY A 39 -2.74 7.70 -4.21
C GLY A 39 -1.22 7.78 -4.44
N LEU A 40 -0.46 8.11 -3.39
CA LEU A 40 1.00 8.08 -3.44
C LEU A 40 1.52 6.66 -3.71
N SER A 41 0.90 5.64 -3.12
CA SER A 41 1.24 4.25 -3.43
C SER A 41 0.98 3.91 -4.90
N ALA A 42 -0.13 4.36 -5.48
CA ALA A 42 -0.43 4.14 -6.89
C ALA A 42 0.58 4.84 -7.81
N LEU A 43 1.04 6.04 -7.44
CA LEU A 43 2.11 6.74 -8.17
C LEU A 43 3.45 5.98 -8.11
N VAL A 44 3.80 5.43 -6.94
CA VAL A 44 4.99 4.56 -6.80
C VAL A 44 4.85 3.32 -7.67
N THR A 45 3.68 2.65 -7.65
CA THR A 45 3.40 1.50 -8.52
C THR A 45 3.55 1.84 -10.00
N LEU A 46 3.04 2.98 -10.45
CA LEU A 46 3.21 3.45 -11.82
C LEU A 46 4.67 3.67 -12.17
N TRP A 47 5.46 4.30 -11.30
CA TRP A 47 6.88 4.47 -11.51
C TRP A 47 7.59 3.12 -11.64
N VAL A 48 7.39 2.23 -10.66
CA VAL A 48 7.99 0.90 -10.65
C VAL A 48 7.59 0.11 -11.91
N GLY A 49 6.37 0.24 -12.39
CA GLY A 49 5.93 -0.37 -13.64
C GLY A 49 6.65 0.19 -14.87
N ILE A 50 6.80 1.51 -14.98
CA ILE A 50 7.56 2.14 -16.09
C ILE A 50 9.00 1.63 -16.11
N ASP A 51 9.63 1.56 -14.93
CA ASP A 51 11.01 1.09 -14.80
C ASP A 51 11.16 -0.40 -15.13
N PHE A 52 10.23 -1.24 -14.67
CA PHE A 52 10.18 -2.66 -14.99
C PHE A 52 10.14 -2.91 -16.51
N PHE A 53 9.33 -2.13 -17.24
CA PHE A 53 9.29 -2.21 -18.70
C PHE A 53 10.54 -1.64 -19.38
N ALA A 54 11.18 -0.63 -18.78
CA ALA A 54 12.41 -0.03 -19.31
C ALA A 54 13.63 -0.97 -19.18
N HIS A 55 13.67 -1.79 -18.12
CA HIS A 55 14.77 -2.72 -17.83
C HIS A 55 14.54 -4.16 -18.34
N GLY A 56 13.69 -4.34 -19.35
CA GLY A 56 13.56 -5.62 -20.03
C GLY A 56 12.70 -6.68 -19.31
N GLN A 57 11.87 -6.27 -18.35
CA GLN A 57 10.92 -7.14 -17.64
C GLN A 57 11.58 -8.26 -16.80
N GLU A 58 12.80 -8.03 -16.33
CA GLU A 58 13.47 -8.96 -15.43
C GLU A 58 12.81 -8.96 -14.05
N THR A 59 12.71 -10.15 -13.43
CA THR A 59 12.17 -10.29 -12.07
C THR A 59 13.10 -9.61 -11.07
N GLU A 60 12.58 -8.62 -10.34
CA GLU A 60 13.32 -7.98 -9.27
C GLU A 60 13.09 -8.69 -7.93
N VAL A 61 14.17 -8.94 -7.20
CA VAL A 61 14.12 -9.53 -5.85
C VAL A 61 14.79 -8.58 -4.88
N LEU A 62 14.02 -8.04 -3.93
CA LEU A 62 14.46 -7.09 -2.92
C LEU A 62 14.32 -7.71 -1.52
N THR A 63 15.42 -8.18 -0.95
CA THR A 63 15.43 -8.65 0.45
C THR A 63 15.58 -7.47 1.40
N LEU A 64 14.61 -7.25 2.29
CA LEU A 64 14.65 -6.14 3.25
C LEU A 64 15.43 -6.51 4.52
N TRP A 65 15.08 -7.63 5.15
CA TRP A 65 15.76 -8.17 6.33
C TRP A 65 15.43 -9.66 6.51
N THR A 66 16.06 -10.32 7.48
CA THR A 66 15.70 -11.70 7.86
C THR A 66 14.61 -11.69 8.93
N TRP A 67 13.40 -12.16 8.61
CA TRP A 67 12.27 -12.13 9.54
C TRP A 67 12.46 -13.11 10.71
N MET A 68 12.91 -14.33 10.42
CA MET A 68 13.15 -15.36 11.42
C MET A 68 14.37 -16.21 11.03
N SER A 69 15.22 -16.52 12.00
CA SER A 69 16.29 -17.51 11.82
C SER A 69 16.35 -18.42 13.05
N ALA A 70 16.32 -19.74 12.81
CA ALA A 70 16.39 -20.78 13.82
C ALA A 70 17.26 -21.94 13.30
N GLY A 71 18.56 -21.92 13.66
CA GLY A 71 19.53 -22.91 13.18
C GLY A 71 19.68 -22.86 11.66
N ASN A 72 19.31 -23.95 10.97
CA ASN A 72 19.36 -24.03 9.50
C ASN A 72 18.10 -23.46 8.82
N PHE A 73 17.10 -23.01 9.57
CA PHE A 73 15.88 -22.45 9.03
C PHE A 73 15.96 -20.93 9.01
N THR A 74 15.94 -20.31 7.83
CA THR A 74 15.99 -18.86 7.67
C THR A 74 14.85 -18.42 6.76
N ILE A 75 13.94 -17.58 7.28
CA ILE A 75 12.88 -16.93 6.51
C ILE A 75 13.30 -15.47 6.26
N PRO A 76 13.70 -15.11 5.03
CA PRO A 76 13.91 -13.72 4.67
C PRO A 76 12.56 -13.01 4.45
N PHE A 77 12.50 -11.72 4.75
CA PHE A 77 11.44 -10.84 4.30
C PHE A 77 11.87 -10.23 2.96
N THR A 78 11.37 -10.83 1.88
CA THR A 78 11.78 -10.51 0.51
C THR A 78 10.59 -10.07 -0.29
N LEU A 79 10.74 -8.97 -1.02
CA LEU A 79 9.76 -8.50 -2.00
C LEU A 79 10.19 -8.97 -3.38
N VAL A 80 9.31 -9.66 -4.08
CA VAL A 80 9.50 -10.15 -5.44
C VAL A 80 8.56 -9.39 -6.36
N LEU A 81 9.11 -8.80 -7.42
CA LEU A 81 8.37 -8.11 -8.45
C LEU A 81 8.61 -8.80 -9.79
N ASP A 82 7.59 -9.49 -10.27
CA ASP A 82 7.49 -10.00 -11.63
C ASP A 82 6.29 -9.36 -12.36
N GLY A 83 6.03 -9.80 -13.61
CA GLY A 83 4.91 -9.26 -14.39
C GLY A 83 3.53 -9.53 -13.79
N LEU A 84 3.35 -10.64 -13.07
CA LEU A 84 2.08 -10.97 -12.41
C LEU A 84 1.88 -10.10 -11.17
N SER A 85 2.90 -10.01 -10.31
CA SER A 85 2.92 -9.14 -9.14
C SER A 85 2.73 -7.68 -9.52
N LEU A 86 3.35 -7.20 -10.60
CA LEU A 86 3.15 -5.84 -11.10
C LEU A 86 1.69 -5.60 -11.52
N THR A 87 1.07 -6.56 -12.21
CA THR A 87 -0.33 -6.47 -12.62
C THR A 87 -1.26 -6.38 -11.39
N MET A 88 -1.05 -7.26 -10.41
CA MET A 88 -1.82 -7.26 -9.16
C MET A 88 -1.61 -5.99 -8.36
N LEU A 89 -0.36 -5.52 -8.25
CA LEU A 89 -0.01 -4.27 -7.58
C LEU A 89 -0.71 -3.07 -8.23
N GLY A 90 -0.76 -3.03 -9.56
CA GLY A 90 -1.49 -2.03 -10.34
C GLY A 90 -2.99 -2.04 -10.06
N VAL A 91 -3.61 -3.22 -10.01
CA VAL A 91 -5.03 -3.36 -9.67
C VAL A 91 -5.29 -2.92 -8.23
N ILE A 92 -4.52 -3.41 -7.27
CA ILE A 92 -4.70 -3.13 -5.84
C ILE A 92 -4.56 -1.64 -5.56
N THR A 93 -3.49 -1.00 -6.03
CA THR A 93 -3.22 0.41 -5.74
C THR A 93 -4.03 1.36 -6.62
N GLY A 94 -4.20 1.04 -7.91
CA GLY A 94 -4.97 1.87 -8.85
C GLY A 94 -6.47 1.83 -8.59
N VAL A 95 -7.09 0.64 -8.60
CA VAL A 95 -8.52 0.50 -8.31
C VAL A 95 -8.79 0.85 -6.85
N GLY A 96 -7.88 0.48 -5.93
CA GLY A 96 -7.96 0.88 -4.53
C GLY A 96 -8.00 2.40 -4.33
N PHE A 97 -7.19 3.15 -5.08
CA PHE A 97 -7.21 4.62 -5.04
C PHE A 97 -8.55 5.19 -5.53
N LEU A 98 -9.09 4.68 -6.63
CA LEU A 98 -10.40 5.11 -7.14
C LEU A 98 -11.53 4.83 -6.13
N ILE A 99 -11.48 3.68 -5.48
CA ILE A 99 -12.42 3.32 -4.41
C ILE A 99 -12.27 4.30 -3.23
N HIS A 100 -11.04 4.66 -2.83
CA HIS A 100 -10.82 5.64 -1.76
C HIS A 100 -11.33 7.04 -2.12
N MET A 101 -11.11 7.49 -3.36
CA MET A 101 -11.67 8.74 -3.86
C MET A 101 -13.19 8.74 -3.79
N TYR A 102 -13.84 7.68 -4.29
CA TYR A 102 -15.29 7.54 -4.21
C TYR A 102 -15.79 7.51 -2.76
N ALA A 103 -15.15 6.69 -1.92
CA ALA A 103 -15.50 6.55 -0.52
C ALA A 103 -15.36 7.86 0.27
N SER A 104 -14.43 8.74 -0.12
CA SER A 104 -14.22 10.04 0.55
C SER A 104 -15.43 10.96 0.44
N TRP A 105 -16.17 10.87 -0.65
CA TRP A 105 -17.43 11.58 -0.81
C TRP A 105 -18.60 10.76 -0.23
N TYR A 106 -18.63 9.46 -0.49
CA TYR A 106 -19.73 8.58 -0.10
C TYR A 106 -19.93 8.46 1.42
N MET A 107 -18.85 8.43 2.20
CA MET A 107 -18.90 8.26 3.66
C MET A 107 -19.16 9.57 4.43
N ARG A 108 -19.31 10.72 3.78
CA ARG A 108 -19.45 12.01 4.47
C ARG A 108 -20.67 12.02 5.39
N GLY A 109 -20.50 12.52 6.61
CA GLY A 109 -21.56 12.59 7.61
C GLY A 109 -21.84 11.27 8.35
N GLU A 110 -21.13 10.19 8.01
CA GLU A 110 -21.26 8.90 8.70
C GLU A 110 -20.38 8.81 9.93
N GLU A 111 -20.85 8.09 10.95
CA GLU A 111 -20.07 7.83 12.15
C GLU A 111 -18.85 6.94 11.86
N GLY A 112 -17.70 7.31 12.41
CA GLY A 112 -16.48 6.52 12.26
C GLY A 112 -15.78 6.69 10.90
N TYR A 113 -15.91 7.84 10.25
CA TYR A 113 -15.23 8.20 9.01
C TYR A 113 -13.72 7.87 9.00
N SER A 114 -12.99 8.30 10.02
CA SER A 114 -11.54 8.04 10.16
C SER A 114 -11.23 6.55 10.34
N ARG A 115 -12.08 5.82 11.06
CA ARG A 115 -11.96 4.38 11.27
C ARG A 115 -12.14 3.60 9.98
N PHE A 116 -13.10 4.01 9.14
CA PHE A 116 -13.28 3.43 7.80
C PHE A 116 -11.99 3.55 6.99
N PHE A 117 -11.45 4.77 6.86
CA PHE A 117 -10.23 5.01 6.11
C PHE A 117 -9.00 4.32 6.70
N ALA A 118 -8.93 4.17 8.03
CA ALA A 118 -7.88 3.38 8.67
C ALA A 118 -7.93 1.93 8.19
N TYR A 119 -9.10 1.27 8.28
CA TYR A 119 -9.23 -0.13 7.89
C TYR A 119 -9.02 -0.37 6.40
N THR A 120 -9.50 0.53 5.54
CA THR A 120 -9.27 0.39 4.09
C THR A 120 -7.80 0.58 3.73
N ASN A 121 -7.08 1.49 4.41
CA ASN A 121 -5.63 1.62 4.24
C ASN A 121 -4.87 0.37 4.70
N LEU A 122 -5.25 -0.20 5.85
CA LEU A 122 -4.66 -1.45 6.32
C LEU A 122 -4.91 -2.61 5.35
N PHE A 123 -6.11 -2.65 4.77
CA PHE A 123 -6.48 -3.63 3.76
C PHE A 123 -5.59 -3.51 2.51
N ILE A 124 -5.40 -2.30 1.99
CA ILE A 124 -4.49 -2.07 0.85
C ILE A 124 -3.06 -2.48 1.21
N ALA A 125 -2.53 -2.05 2.35
CA ALA A 125 -1.17 -2.41 2.78
C ALA A 125 -0.99 -3.94 2.85
N SER A 126 -1.97 -4.65 3.41
CA SER A 126 -1.95 -6.11 3.54
C SER A 126 -2.02 -6.81 2.18
N MET A 127 -2.86 -6.31 1.26
CA MET A 127 -2.99 -6.86 -0.09
C MET A 127 -1.73 -6.63 -0.93
N VAL A 128 -1.09 -5.46 -0.78
CA VAL A 128 0.21 -5.21 -1.41
C VAL A 128 1.24 -6.22 -0.91
N VAL A 129 1.42 -6.33 0.41
CA VAL A 129 2.37 -7.31 0.99
C VAL A 129 2.06 -8.74 0.52
N PHE A 130 0.79 -9.14 0.44
CA PHE A 130 0.41 -10.46 -0.08
C PHE A 130 0.78 -10.68 -1.55
N SER A 131 0.77 -9.63 -2.36
CA SER A 131 1.03 -9.72 -3.80
C SER A 131 2.51 -9.71 -4.18
N ILE A 132 3.37 -9.11 -3.35
CA ILE A 132 4.80 -8.97 -3.63
C ILE A 132 5.69 -9.67 -2.59
N GLY A 133 5.14 -10.16 -1.48
CA GLY A 133 5.89 -10.81 -0.40
C GLY A 133 5.87 -12.33 -0.43
#